data_AF-G0ULE1-F1
#
_entry.id   AF-G0ULE1-F1
#
_cell.length_a   1.000
_cell.length_b   1.000
_cell.length_c   1.000
_cell.angle_alpha   90.00
_cell.angle_beta   90.00
_cell.angle_gamma   90.00
#
_symmetry.space_group_name_H-M   'P 1'
#
loop_
_entity.id
_entity.type
_entity.pdbx_description
1 polymer ?
#
loop_
_entity_poly.entity_id
_entity_poly.type
_entity_poly.pdbx_seq_one_letter_code
_entity_poly.pdbx_strand_id
1 'polypeptide(L)'
;MKASSFIVQLRPGCFHLAVRAKPGARTTALAARPQIIDDALEVRVAAPPVDGKANTELICFMQALLEQQLSTLRKTQTQQKSCPATGEEDAYSYQHYANNNNKKEKVKKQSKKDPKAAVSQPNYADEKVRVTLVSGLTSRNKVLMVTFPGTEEDLLEALKSVDVS
;
A
#
# COMPACT_ATOMS: atom_id res chain seq x y z
N MET A 1 -23.97 -1.11 3.89
CA MET A 1 -22.65 -0.72 3.35
C MET A 1 -22.59 -1.22 1.91
N LYS A 2 -22.37 -0.33 0.93
CA LYS A 2 -22.30 -0.71 -0.49
C LYS A 2 -20.85 -1.05 -0.78
N ALA A 3 -20.54 -2.34 -0.87
CA ALA A 3 -19.22 -2.81 -1.29
C ALA A 3 -18.98 -2.39 -2.74
N SER A 4 -17.77 -1.92 -3.04
CA SER A 4 -17.35 -1.62 -4.41
C SER A 4 -16.96 -2.92 -5.12
N SER A 5 -17.44 -3.15 -6.34
CA SER A 5 -17.21 -4.41 -7.07
C SER A 5 -15.73 -4.74 -7.29
N PHE A 6 -14.88 -3.72 -7.35
CA PHE A 6 -13.44 -3.87 -7.59
C PHE A 6 -12.59 -4.06 -6.31
N ILE A 7 -13.18 -3.95 -5.12
CA ILE A 7 -12.51 -4.22 -3.83
C ILE A 7 -13.12 -5.48 -3.22
N VAL A 8 -12.27 -6.44 -2.88
CA VAL A 8 -12.67 -7.66 -2.19
C VAL A 8 -11.89 -7.76 -0.90
N GLN A 9 -12.57 -7.61 0.24
CA GLN A 9 -11.93 -7.85 1.54
C GLN A 9 -11.66 -9.35 1.71
N LEU A 10 -10.38 -9.72 1.87
CA LEU A 10 -10.00 -11.09 2.16
C LEU A 10 -10.12 -11.38 3.65
N ARG A 11 -9.63 -10.43 4.45
CA ARG A 11 -9.59 -10.43 5.91
C ARG A 11 -9.52 -8.96 6.35
N PRO A 12 -9.73 -8.61 7.64
CA PRO A 12 -9.55 -7.24 8.14
C PRO A 12 -8.23 -6.64 7.62
N GLY A 13 -8.14 -5.37 7.24
CA GLY A 13 -6.89 -4.77 6.75
C GLY A 13 -6.16 -5.41 5.56
N CYS A 14 -6.75 -6.40 4.86
CA CYS A 14 -6.17 -7.03 3.67
C CYS A 14 -7.24 -7.18 2.57
N PHE A 15 -6.96 -6.57 1.42
CA PHE A 15 -7.92 -6.39 0.34
C PHE A 15 -7.31 -6.82 -0.99
N HIS A 16 -8.14 -7.37 -1.87
CA HIS A 16 -7.85 -7.49 -3.29
C HIS A 16 -8.44 -6.31 -4.04
N LEU A 17 -7.64 -5.72 -4.92
CA LEU A 17 -8.01 -4.63 -5.78
C LEU A 17 -7.92 -5.07 -7.24
N ALA A 18 -9.04 -5.06 -7.95
CA ALA A 18 -9.07 -5.26 -9.39
C ALA A 18 -8.65 -3.96 -10.08
N VAL A 19 -7.57 -4.02 -10.86
CA VAL A 19 -6.96 -2.85 -11.52
C VAL A 19 -6.83 -3.10 -13.01
N ARG A 20 -7.25 -2.12 -13.82
CA ARG A 20 -7.02 -2.11 -15.26
C ARG A 20 -5.90 -1.13 -15.60
N ALA A 21 -4.72 -1.67 -15.86
CA ALA A 21 -3.54 -0.91 -16.21
C ALA A 21 -3.52 -0.52 -17.70
N LYS A 22 -3.26 0.77 -17.97
CA LYS A 22 -3.06 1.37 -19.29
C LYS A 22 -1.59 1.83 -19.41
N PRO A 23 -0.67 0.94 -19.80
CA PRO A 23 0.76 1.24 -19.89
C PRO A 23 1.11 2.11 -21.11
N GLY A 24 2.26 2.77 -21.07
CA GLY A 24 2.73 3.69 -22.12
C GLY A 24 1.98 5.02 -22.15
N ALA A 25 1.41 5.45 -21.02
CA ALA A 25 0.80 6.76 -20.89
C ALA A 25 1.84 7.88 -20.77
N ARG A 26 1.42 9.15 -20.88
CA ARG A 26 2.32 10.29 -20.66
C ARG A 26 2.72 10.44 -19.20
N THR A 27 1.82 10.12 -18.29
CA THR A 27 1.98 10.23 -16.83
C THR A 27 1.29 9.06 -16.13
N THR A 28 1.75 8.78 -14.90
CA THR A 28 1.20 7.71 -14.05
C THR A 28 0.19 8.31 -13.10
N ALA A 29 -1.08 7.93 -13.26
CA ALA A 29 -2.19 8.50 -12.51
C ALA A 29 -3.42 7.58 -12.59
N LEU A 30 -4.42 7.84 -11.73
CA LEU A 30 -5.74 7.26 -11.95
C LEU A 30 -6.31 7.80 -13.26
N ALA A 31 -6.90 6.92 -14.08
CA ALA A 31 -7.48 7.32 -15.36
C ALA A 31 -8.87 7.93 -15.21
N ALA A 32 -9.57 7.55 -14.13
CA ALA A 32 -10.91 7.99 -13.77
C ALA A 32 -11.07 7.95 -12.24
N ARG A 33 -12.02 8.72 -11.70
CA ARG A 33 -12.34 8.69 -10.27
C ARG A 33 -13.11 7.38 -9.99
N PRO A 34 -12.66 6.55 -9.04
CA PRO A 34 -13.32 5.28 -8.77
C PRO A 34 -14.74 5.47 -8.24
N GLN A 35 -15.68 4.76 -8.85
CA GLN A 35 -17.08 4.69 -8.45
C GLN A 35 -17.40 3.30 -7.92
N ILE A 36 -18.42 3.22 -7.06
CA ILE A 36 -18.85 1.94 -6.46
C ILE A 36 -19.30 0.94 -7.52
N ILE A 37 -19.83 1.44 -8.65
CA ILE A 37 -20.33 0.64 -9.77
C ILE A 37 -19.24 0.07 -10.67
N ASP A 38 -17.99 0.53 -10.56
CA ASP A 38 -16.92 0.13 -11.47
C ASP A 38 -16.46 -1.30 -11.15
N ASP A 39 -16.20 -2.10 -12.19
CA ASP A 39 -15.68 -3.47 -12.03
C ASP A 39 -14.17 -3.49 -11.74
N ALA A 40 -13.44 -2.43 -12.10
CA ALA A 40 -11.99 -2.32 -11.90
C ALA A 40 -11.54 -0.86 -11.81
N LEU A 41 -10.50 -0.61 -11.01
CA LEU A 41 -9.83 0.69 -10.94
C LEU A 41 -8.98 0.91 -12.19
N GLU A 42 -9.25 1.98 -12.96
CA GLU A 42 -8.45 2.31 -14.13
C GLU A 42 -7.22 3.14 -13.77
N VAL A 43 -6.03 2.65 -14.15
CA VAL A 43 -4.75 3.31 -13.85
C VAL A 43 -3.93 3.47 -15.12
N ARG A 44 -3.49 4.69 -15.39
CA ARG A 44 -2.50 5.01 -16.42
C ARG A 44 -1.10 4.80 -15.85
N VAL A 45 -0.23 4.17 -16.62
CA VAL A 45 1.16 3.89 -16.22
C VAL A 45 2.07 4.42 -17.31
N ALA A 46 2.99 5.30 -16.95
CA ALA A 46 3.95 5.89 -17.89
C ALA A 46 4.95 4.85 -18.40
N ALA A 47 5.35 3.90 -17.54
CA ALA A 47 6.21 2.81 -17.95
C ALA A 47 5.62 2.02 -19.14
N PRO A 48 6.47 1.65 -20.12
CA PRO A 48 6.08 0.79 -21.22
C PRO A 48 5.75 -0.64 -20.73
N PRO A 49 4.94 -1.40 -21.49
CA PRO A 49 4.57 -2.79 -21.16
C PRO A 49 5.69 -3.80 -21.46
N VAL A 50 6.95 -3.45 -21.18
CA VAL A 50 8.12 -4.30 -21.42
C VAL A 50 8.80 -4.64 -20.10
N ASP A 51 9.36 -5.84 -20.00
CA ASP A 51 10.17 -6.33 -18.86
C ASP A 51 9.54 -6.12 -17.47
N GLY A 52 8.20 -6.10 -17.38
CA GLY A 52 7.50 -5.87 -16.11
C GLY A 52 7.67 -4.46 -15.53
N LYS A 53 8.23 -3.51 -16.28
CA LYS A 53 8.39 -2.10 -15.84
C LYS A 53 7.05 -1.48 -15.45
N ALA A 54 6.03 -1.67 -16.28
CA ALA A 54 4.66 -1.22 -15.99
C ALA A 54 4.09 -1.83 -14.69
N ASN A 55 4.42 -3.08 -14.38
CA ASN A 55 3.95 -3.72 -13.14
C ASN A 55 4.66 -3.12 -11.91
N THR A 56 5.97 -2.92 -12.02
CA THR A 56 6.78 -2.34 -10.95
C THR A 56 6.33 -0.92 -10.64
N GLU A 57 6.12 -0.12 -11.69
CA GLU A 57 5.64 1.25 -11.55
C GLU A 57 4.21 1.30 -10.99
N LEU A 58 3.31 0.40 -11.43
CA LEU A 58 1.96 0.30 -10.88
C LEU A 58 1.98 0.00 -9.37
N ILE A 59 2.78 -0.98 -8.94
CA ILE A 59 2.90 -1.34 -7.52
C ILE A 59 3.43 -0.15 -6.72
N CYS A 60 4.50 0.48 -7.21
CA CYS A 60 5.11 1.64 -6.55
C CYS A 60 4.14 2.82 -6.45
N PHE A 61 3.41 3.12 -7.53
CA PHE A 61 2.42 4.18 -7.59
C PHE A 61 1.28 3.93 -6.60
N MET A 62 0.70 2.73 -6.61
CA MET A 62 -0.40 2.36 -5.69
C MET A 62 0.05 2.41 -4.23
N GLN A 63 1.26 1.93 -3.92
CA GLN A 63 1.78 1.99 -2.56
C GLN A 63 1.97 3.44 -2.09
N ALA A 64 2.67 4.27 -2.87
CA ALA A 64 2.91 5.67 -2.52
C ALA A 64 1.61 6.47 -2.38
N LEU A 65 0.66 6.26 -3.29
CA LEU A 65 -0.66 6.88 -3.25
C LEU A 65 -1.40 6.53 -1.96
N LEU A 66 -1.50 5.24 -1.62
CA LEU A 66 -2.22 4.82 -0.42
C LEU A 66 -1.54 5.25 0.87
N GLU A 67 -0.21 5.25 0.92
CA GLU A 67 0.55 5.80 2.06
C GLU A 67 0.29 7.30 2.26
N GLN A 68 0.26 8.06 1.16
CA GLN A 68 -0.06 9.49 1.19
C GLN A 68 -1.49 9.73 1.71
N GLN A 69 -2.48 8.99 1.19
CA GLN A 69 -3.88 9.16 1.59
C GLN A 69 -4.11 8.75 3.04
N LEU A 70 -3.49 7.66 3.49
CA LEU A 70 -3.54 7.24 4.88
C LEU A 70 -2.87 8.24 5.83
N SER A 71 -1.77 8.87 5.42
CA SER A 71 -1.16 9.99 6.16
C SER A 71 -2.13 11.17 6.28
N THR A 72 -2.86 11.50 5.20
CA THR A 72 -3.90 12.55 5.22
C THR A 72 -5.04 12.19 6.17
N LEU A 73 -5.58 10.97 6.10
CA LEU A 73 -6.66 10.48 6.98
C LEU A 73 -6.24 10.49 8.47
N ARG A 74 -4.99 10.14 8.77
CA ARG A 74 -4.47 10.22 10.15
C ARG A 74 -4.33 11.67 10.63
N LYS A 75 -3.89 12.59 9.76
CA LYS A 75 -3.74 14.01 10.09
C LYS A 75 -5.10 14.67 10.36
N THR A 76 -6.13 14.36 9.58
CA THR A 76 -7.48 14.90 9.82
C THR A 76 -8.07 14.39 11.14
N GLN A 77 -7.81 13.13 11.54
CA GLN A 77 -8.16 12.63 12.87
C GLN A 77 -7.37 13.30 14.00
N THR A 78 -6.09 13.60 13.79
CA THR A 78 -5.23 14.19 14.84
C THR A 78 -5.53 15.67 15.09
N GLN A 79 -6.03 16.41 14.08
CA GLN A 79 -6.45 17.82 14.24
C GLN A 79 -7.80 17.98 14.98
N GLN A 80 -8.51 16.89 15.31
CA GLN A 80 -9.65 16.94 16.22
C GLN A 80 -9.27 16.75 17.70
N LYS A 81 -7.97 16.59 18.02
CA LYS A 81 -7.43 16.54 19.40
C LYS A 81 -6.77 17.87 19.83
N SER A 82 -7.46 18.98 19.63
CA SER A 82 -7.28 20.24 20.37
C SER A 82 -8.69 20.64 20.87
N CYS A 83 -9.02 20.79 22.15
CA CYS A 83 -8.29 21.25 23.33
C CYS A 83 -8.71 20.42 24.59
N PRO A 84 -7.96 20.43 25.72
CA PRO A 84 -7.80 21.63 26.54
C PRO A 84 -6.35 22.05 26.76
N ALA A 85 -6.15 23.35 26.86
CA ALA A 85 -4.93 23.97 27.34
C ALA A 85 -4.77 23.70 28.85
N THR A 86 -3.60 23.22 29.26
CA THR A 86 -2.83 23.61 30.45
C THR A 86 -1.45 22.98 30.22
N GLY A 87 -0.43 23.78 29.90
CA GLY A 87 0.72 23.98 30.80
C GLY A 87 1.58 22.70 30.90
N GLU A 88 2.89 22.66 30.71
CA GLU A 88 3.97 23.64 30.81
C GLU A 88 5.18 22.99 30.09
N GLU A 89 6.15 23.80 29.68
CA GLU A 89 7.34 23.44 28.89
C GLU A 89 8.27 22.50 29.72
N ASP A 90 9.09 21.62 29.13
CA ASP A 90 10.52 21.94 28.99
C ASP A 90 11.33 20.90 28.17
N ALA A 91 12.18 21.46 27.31
CA ALA A 91 13.60 21.17 27.07
C ALA A 91 14.12 19.73 26.82
N TYR A 92 14.53 19.53 25.56
CA TYR A 92 15.85 19.06 25.09
C TYR A 92 16.47 17.72 25.58
N SER A 93 16.81 16.90 24.56
CA SER A 93 18.14 16.29 24.34
C SER A 93 18.32 14.78 24.53
N TYR A 94 19.06 14.23 23.57
CA TYR A 94 19.58 12.88 23.39
C TYR A 94 20.37 12.30 24.57
N GLN A 95 20.27 10.97 24.74
CA GLN A 95 21.30 9.97 25.12
C GLN A 95 20.55 8.76 25.75
N HIS A 96 20.75 7.47 25.46
CA HIS A 96 21.89 6.67 25.05
C HIS A 96 21.39 5.38 24.38
N TYR A 97 22.01 4.95 23.29
CA TYR A 97 22.04 3.54 22.91
C TYR A 97 23.25 2.91 23.60
N ALA A 98 23.00 1.97 24.52
CA ALA A 98 24.05 1.15 25.10
C ALA A 98 24.15 -0.16 24.30
N ASN A 99 25.32 -0.30 23.67
CA ASN A 99 25.89 -1.49 23.04
C ASN A 99 25.75 -2.78 23.88
N ASN A 100 25.63 -3.95 23.22
CA ASN A 100 26.77 -4.88 23.13
C ASN A 100 26.47 -6.18 22.34
N ASN A 101 27.03 -6.23 21.14
CA ASN A 101 27.94 -7.25 20.59
C ASN A 101 27.97 -8.69 21.17
N ASN A 102 27.78 -9.67 20.28
CA ASN A 102 28.72 -10.77 19.93
C ASN A 102 28.01 -11.67 18.89
N LYS A 103 28.62 -12.26 17.84
CA LYS A 103 29.98 -12.30 17.29
C LYS A 103 29.90 -13.01 15.91
N LYS A 104 30.52 -12.39 14.88
CA LYS A 104 31.30 -12.93 13.72
C LYS A 104 30.76 -14.14 12.90
N GLU A 105 30.48 -13.94 11.60
CA GLU A 105 31.32 -14.25 10.40
C GLU A 105 31.62 -15.77 10.21
N LYS A 106 31.59 -16.42 9.03
CA LYS A 106 31.50 -16.05 7.60
C LYS A 106 31.31 -17.35 6.75
N VAL A 107 30.59 -17.23 5.63
CA VAL A 107 30.81 -17.87 4.29
C VAL A 107 30.69 -19.40 4.11
N LYS A 108 29.70 -19.82 3.27
CA LYS A 108 29.85 -20.56 1.98
C LYS A 108 28.43 -20.82 1.39
N LYS A 109 28.11 -20.22 0.24
CA LYS A 109 28.04 -20.84 -1.12
C LYS A 109 26.85 -21.79 -1.34
N GLN A 110 26.21 -21.58 -2.51
CA GLN A 110 25.45 -22.54 -3.34
C GLN A 110 23.91 -22.59 -3.19
N SER A 111 23.28 -22.16 -4.28
CA SER A 111 22.36 -22.97 -5.12
C SER A 111 20.95 -23.33 -4.62
N LYS A 112 19.97 -23.03 -5.49
CA LYS A 112 18.77 -23.84 -5.81
C LYS A 112 18.02 -24.49 -4.63
N LYS A 113 16.79 -24.01 -4.38
CA LYS A 113 15.54 -24.79 -4.50
C LYS A 113 14.40 -24.01 -3.86
N ASP A 114 13.25 -24.02 -4.52
CA ASP A 114 11.94 -23.78 -3.93
C ASP A 114 11.78 -24.55 -2.61
N PRO A 115 11.17 -23.94 -1.58
CA PRO A 115 10.13 -24.69 -0.89
C PRO A 115 8.95 -23.83 -0.43
N LYS A 116 7.79 -24.14 -1.01
CA LYS A 116 6.56 -24.56 -0.32
C LYS A 116 6.28 -23.91 1.05
N ALA A 117 5.44 -22.87 0.99
CA ALA A 117 4.32 -22.57 1.86
C ALA A 117 4.34 -23.22 3.27
N ALA A 118 5.00 -22.57 4.22
CA ALA A 118 4.72 -22.72 5.64
C ALA A 118 3.77 -21.58 6.05
N VAL A 119 2.48 -21.91 6.17
CA VAL A 119 1.41 -21.01 6.64
C VAL A 119 1.68 -20.68 8.10
N SER A 120 2.37 -19.58 8.33
CA SER A 120 2.47 -18.93 9.64
C SER A 120 1.47 -17.78 9.62
N GLN A 121 0.39 -17.89 10.38
CA GLN A 121 -0.60 -16.81 10.52
C GLN A 121 0.11 -15.54 11.00
N PRO A 122 0.15 -14.43 10.23
CA PRO A 122 0.80 -13.23 10.69
C PRO A 122 -0.18 -12.37 11.49
N ASN A 123 0.34 -11.92 12.63
CA ASN A 123 -0.21 -10.91 13.52
C ASN A 123 -0.63 -9.65 12.73
N TYR A 124 -1.82 -9.13 13.03
CA TYR A 124 -2.59 -8.19 12.22
C TYR A 124 -2.17 -6.72 12.32
N ALA A 125 -0.97 -6.44 12.83
CA ALA A 125 -0.49 -5.09 13.10
C ALA A 125 0.50 -4.58 12.03
N ASP A 126 0.22 -4.77 10.74
CA ASP A 126 0.95 -4.02 9.72
C ASP A 126 0.33 -2.62 9.65
N GLU A 127 0.83 -1.70 10.48
CA GLU A 127 0.49 -0.27 10.44
C GLU A 127 0.92 0.43 9.14
N LYS A 128 1.60 -0.31 8.26
CA LYS A 128 2.13 0.14 6.99
C LYS A 128 1.30 -0.39 5.84
N VAL A 129 1.17 0.43 4.81
CA VAL A 129 0.56 0.01 3.57
C VAL A 129 1.54 -0.87 2.80
N ARG A 130 1.06 -1.97 2.24
CA ARG A 130 1.85 -2.81 1.32
C ARG A 130 1.01 -3.17 0.12
N VAL A 131 1.64 -3.16 -1.05
CA VAL A 131 0.99 -3.54 -2.30
C VAL A 131 1.81 -4.63 -2.97
N THR A 132 1.14 -5.69 -3.40
CA THR A 132 1.77 -6.80 -4.13
C THR A 132 0.89 -7.20 -5.29
N LEU A 133 1.50 -7.61 -6.40
CA LEU A 133 0.76 -8.14 -7.55
C LEU A 133 0.45 -9.63 -7.29
N VAL A 134 -0.83 -9.96 -7.30
CA VAL A 134 -1.31 -11.35 -7.10
C VAL A 134 -1.45 -12.06 -8.43
N SER A 135 -2.06 -11.38 -9.41
CA SER A 135 -2.34 -11.97 -10.71
C SER A 135 -2.27 -10.97 -11.85
N GLY A 136 -2.18 -11.51 -13.07
CA GLY A 136 -2.18 -10.72 -14.29
C GLY A 136 -0.80 -10.20 -14.68
N LEU A 137 0.30 -10.89 -14.38
CA LEU A 137 1.68 -10.47 -14.74
C LEU A 137 1.81 -9.92 -16.18
N THR A 138 1.18 -10.59 -17.16
CA THR A 138 1.17 -10.21 -18.58
C THR A 138 -0.14 -9.58 -19.06
N SER A 139 -1.17 -9.56 -18.22
CA SER A 139 -2.50 -9.01 -18.55
C SER A 139 -2.58 -7.52 -18.27
N ARG A 140 -3.49 -6.79 -18.92
CA ARG A 140 -3.82 -5.40 -18.51
C ARG A 140 -4.70 -5.37 -17.26
N ASN A 141 -5.48 -6.43 -17.06
CA ASN A 141 -6.27 -6.62 -15.85
C ASN A 141 -5.38 -7.30 -14.81
N LYS A 142 -5.12 -6.58 -13.73
CA LYS A 142 -4.28 -6.98 -12.61
C LYS A 142 -5.15 -7.17 -11.39
N VAL A 143 -4.74 -8.07 -10.50
CA VAL A 143 -5.24 -8.10 -9.14
C VAL A 143 -4.09 -7.77 -8.21
N LEU A 144 -4.25 -6.72 -7.43
CA LEU A 144 -3.29 -6.32 -6.40
C LEU A 144 -3.81 -6.78 -5.04
N MET A 145 -2.94 -7.34 -4.21
CA MET A 145 -3.19 -7.50 -2.78
C MET A 145 -2.64 -6.28 -2.07
N VAL A 146 -3.52 -5.62 -1.34
CA VAL A 146 -3.26 -4.40 -0.58
C VAL A 146 -3.44 -4.72 0.90
N THR A 147 -2.36 -4.58 1.66
CA THR A 147 -2.45 -4.47 3.12
C THR A 147 -2.66 -3.01 3.45
N PHE A 148 -3.77 -2.69 4.11
CA PHE A 148 -4.16 -1.32 4.45
C PHE A 148 -4.66 -1.31 5.90
N PRO A 149 -4.05 -0.53 6.80
CA PRO A 149 -4.51 -0.41 8.18
C PRO A 149 -5.73 0.52 8.23
N GLY A 150 -6.90 -0.06 7.91
CA GLY A 150 -8.20 0.60 7.88
C GLY A 150 -9.30 -0.35 7.40
N THR A 151 -10.52 0.16 7.30
CA THR A 151 -11.66 -0.57 6.74
C THR A 151 -11.69 -0.50 5.21
N GLU A 152 -12.57 -1.29 4.58
CA GLU A 152 -12.84 -1.17 3.14
C GLU A 152 -13.31 0.25 2.77
N GLU A 153 -14.08 0.88 3.66
CA GLU A 153 -14.66 2.20 3.47
C GLU A 153 -13.58 3.28 3.46
N ASP A 154 -12.64 3.22 4.41
CA ASP A 154 -11.48 4.11 4.46
C ASP A 154 -10.62 3.98 3.20
N LEU A 155 -10.44 2.74 2.71
CA LEU A 155 -9.69 2.48 1.49
C LEU A 155 -10.42 3.07 0.26
N LEU A 156 -11.74 2.90 0.18
CA LEU A 156 -12.54 3.46 -0.90
C LEU A 156 -12.55 5.01 -0.86
N GLU A 157 -12.62 5.61 0.33
CA GLU A 157 -12.53 7.05 0.52
C GLU A 157 -11.15 7.57 0.09
N ALA A 158 -10.07 6.91 0.53
CA ALA A 158 -8.70 7.21 0.13
C ALA A 158 -8.52 7.14 -1.40
N LEU A 159 -9.18 6.21 -2.09
CA LEU A 159 -9.11 6.13 -3.55
C LEU A 159 -9.95 7.22 -4.25
N LYS A 160 -11.05 7.67 -3.65
CA LYS A 160 -11.92 8.73 -4.18
C LYS A 160 -11.37 10.14 -3.98
N SER A 161 -10.60 10.34 -2.90
CA SER A 161 -9.95 11.62 -2.58
C SER A 161 -8.78 11.94 -3.50
N VAL A 162 -8.28 10.96 -4.26
CA VAL A 162 -7.21 11.15 -5.23
C VAL A 162 -7.72 11.94 -6.44
N ASP A 163 -6.97 12.98 -6.80
CA ASP A 163 -7.21 13.73 -8.03
C ASP A 163 -6.83 12.90 -9.26
N VAL A 164 -7.69 12.97 -10.27
CA VAL A 164 -7.53 12.29 -11.56
C VAL A 164 -6.77 13.23 -12.50
N SER A 165 -5.87 12.69 -13.35
CA SER A 165 -5.06 13.47 -14.30
C SER A 165 -5.27 13.11 -15.77
#